data_AF-A0A7W0KRJ5-F1
#
_entry.id   AF-A0A7W0KRJ5-F1
#
_cell.length_a   1.000
_cell.length_b   1.000
_cell.length_c   1.000
_cell.angle_alpha   90.00
_cell.angle_beta   90.00
_cell.angle_gamma   90.00
#
_symmetry.space_group_name_H-M   'P 1'
#
loop_
_entity.id
_entity.type
_entity.pdbx_description
1 polymer ?
#
loop_
_entity_poly.entity_id
_entity_poly.type
_entity_poly.pdbx_seq_one_letter_code
_entity_poly.pdbx_strand_id
1 'polypeptide(L)'
;MSSRDDLEAWDRVAEVYAAVIGQESDSIYQRFRPFLEHHLGEVTGLRVLDLGCGHGWLAGIYSTRGAVVVGVDGSQELLNVARANHPGVVFEHADLAGGLPEVVSSQVFDRVVAHMVVMDIPDLVSLAASLRRCVAADGVVVVTLPHPSFFMQSPVQDPSSGEWYRRVKGYLLHEEWWVTSFGGHRHYHRPLEFYVKWLASAGLAVIDIYEPPVPLAKPRDAWDDRDRWFETIPTMIGLAAAPLSRR
;
A
#
# COMPACT_ATOMS: atom_id res chain seq x y z
N MET A 1 -15.16 9.53 -12.47
CA MET A 1 -14.71 8.58 -13.51
C MET A 1 -14.82 7.17 -12.96
N SER A 2 -14.82 6.14 -13.80
CA SER A 2 -15.08 4.76 -13.33
C SER A 2 -13.78 4.06 -12.98
N SER A 3 -13.80 3.22 -11.94
CA SER A 3 -12.69 2.33 -11.56
C SER A 3 -12.17 1.49 -12.72
N ARG A 4 -13.01 1.19 -13.71
CA ARG A 4 -12.62 0.50 -14.94
C ARG A 4 -11.46 1.17 -15.67
N ASP A 5 -11.45 2.50 -15.80
CA ASP A 5 -10.40 3.21 -16.55
C ASP A 5 -9.04 3.09 -15.81
N ASP A 6 -9.07 3.03 -14.48
CA ASP A 6 -7.89 2.86 -13.64
C ASP A 6 -7.36 1.43 -13.74
N LEU A 7 -8.24 0.43 -13.73
CA LEU A 7 -7.86 -0.98 -13.91
C LEU A 7 -7.29 -1.25 -15.31
N GLU A 8 -7.88 -0.66 -16.36
CA GLU A 8 -7.34 -0.74 -17.71
C GLU A 8 -5.95 -0.06 -17.81
N ALA A 9 -5.67 0.96 -16.99
CA ALA A 9 -4.33 1.54 -16.90
C ALA A 9 -3.33 0.58 -16.25
N TRP A 10 -3.74 -0.11 -15.18
CA TRP A 10 -2.92 -1.13 -14.53
C TRP A 10 -2.65 -2.34 -15.44
N ASP A 11 -3.66 -2.83 -16.18
CA ASP A 11 -3.48 -3.91 -17.16
C ASP A 11 -2.45 -3.54 -18.24
N ARG A 12 -2.46 -2.28 -18.72
CA ARG A 12 -1.47 -1.81 -19.73
C ARG A 12 -0.03 -1.78 -19.22
N VAL A 13 0.18 -1.59 -17.92
CA VAL A 13 1.52 -1.47 -17.33
C VAL A 13 1.98 -2.75 -16.63
N ALA A 14 1.15 -3.80 -16.60
CA ALA A 14 1.37 -5.02 -15.84
C ALA A 14 2.73 -5.69 -16.12
N GLU A 15 3.12 -5.79 -17.38
CA GLU A 15 4.41 -6.37 -17.79
C GLU A 15 5.60 -5.55 -17.25
N VAL A 16 5.55 -4.22 -17.43
CA VAL A 16 6.61 -3.31 -16.96
C VAL A 16 6.69 -3.31 -15.44
N TYR A 17 5.54 -3.31 -14.76
CA TYR A 17 5.45 -3.37 -13.31
C TYR A 17 6.07 -4.69 -12.78
N ALA A 18 5.65 -5.84 -13.30
CA ALA A 18 6.14 -7.15 -12.88
C ALA A 18 7.63 -7.38 -13.19
N ALA A 19 8.20 -6.68 -14.16
CA ALA A 19 9.63 -6.74 -14.46
C ALA A 19 10.49 -5.91 -13.49
N VAL A 20 9.93 -4.88 -12.85
CA VAL A 20 10.66 -3.90 -12.02
C VAL A 20 10.42 -4.08 -10.53
N ILE A 21 9.21 -4.49 -10.14
CA ILE A 21 8.74 -4.60 -8.77
C ILE A 21 8.82 -6.05 -8.27
N GLY A 22 8.99 -6.23 -6.96
CA GLY A 22 9.03 -7.55 -6.34
C GLY A 22 10.37 -8.28 -6.50
N GLN A 23 11.46 -7.54 -6.30
CA GLN A 23 12.80 -8.10 -6.08
C GLN A 23 13.23 -7.74 -4.65
N GLU A 24 14.20 -8.46 -4.06
CA GLU A 24 14.75 -8.06 -2.75
C GLU A 24 15.35 -6.64 -2.81
N SER A 25 15.76 -6.16 -3.98
CA SER A 25 16.22 -4.79 -4.20
C SER A 25 15.10 -3.74 -4.34
N ASP A 26 13.83 -4.12 -4.22
CA ASP A 26 12.71 -3.17 -4.29
C ASP A 26 12.79 -2.15 -3.15
N SER A 27 13.10 -0.90 -3.54
CA SER A 27 13.33 0.18 -2.57
C SER A 27 12.09 0.51 -1.73
N ILE A 28 10.87 0.31 -2.23
CA ILE A 28 9.65 0.61 -1.47
C ILE A 28 9.42 -0.49 -0.45
N TYR A 29 9.52 -1.75 -0.85
CA TYR A 29 9.42 -2.86 0.09
C TYR A 29 10.49 -2.77 1.18
N GLN A 30 11.76 -2.54 0.82
CA GLN A 30 12.85 -2.49 1.81
C GLN A 30 12.64 -1.38 2.85
N ARG A 31 12.02 -0.26 2.47
CA ARG A 31 11.64 0.82 3.40
C ARG A 31 10.61 0.36 4.40
N PHE A 32 9.62 -0.41 3.96
CA PHE A 32 8.51 -0.90 4.78
C PHE A 32 8.76 -2.26 5.45
N ARG A 33 9.79 -3.00 5.05
CA ARG A 33 10.09 -4.35 5.56
C ARG A 33 10.11 -4.41 7.10
N PRO A 34 10.78 -3.49 7.84
CA PRO A 34 10.74 -3.54 9.31
C PRO A 34 9.34 -3.41 9.89
N PHE A 35 8.49 -2.58 9.27
CA PHE A 35 7.12 -2.36 9.70
C PHE A 35 6.20 -3.54 9.36
N LEU A 36 6.35 -4.09 8.15
CA LEU A 36 5.64 -5.31 7.73
C LEU A 36 6.03 -6.50 8.63
N GLU A 37 7.32 -6.68 8.91
CA GLU A 37 7.80 -7.76 9.78
C GLU A 37 7.34 -7.58 11.23
N HIS A 38 7.30 -6.35 11.74
CA HIS A 38 6.82 -6.09 13.10
C HIS A 38 5.34 -6.43 13.28
N HIS A 39 4.48 -6.01 12.34
CA HIS A 39 3.02 -6.12 12.49
C HIS A 39 2.43 -7.40 11.91
N LEU A 40 3.01 -7.94 10.83
CA LEU A 40 2.54 -9.19 10.23
C LEU A 40 3.19 -10.40 10.93
N GLY A 41 4.44 -10.23 11.38
CA GLY A 41 5.13 -11.17 12.27
C GLY A 41 5.35 -12.54 11.66
N GLU A 42 5.30 -13.55 12.54
CA GLU A 42 5.30 -14.95 12.14
C GLU A 42 3.90 -15.34 11.62
N VAL A 43 3.87 -15.97 10.45
CA VAL A 43 2.63 -16.23 9.69
C VAL A 43 2.37 -17.71 9.42
N THR A 44 3.21 -18.62 9.91
CA THR A 44 3.02 -20.07 9.75
C THR A 44 1.64 -20.49 10.23
N GLY A 45 0.85 -21.06 9.32
CA GLY A 45 -0.52 -21.53 9.58
C GLY A 45 -1.57 -20.42 9.68
N LEU A 46 -1.17 -19.14 9.63
CA LEU A 46 -2.10 -18.01 9.63
C LEU A 46 -2.70 -17.78 8.25
N ARG A 47 -3.89 -17.21 8.24
CA ARG A 47 -4.61 -16.79 7.04
C ARG A 47 -4.27 -15.34 6.73
N VAL A 48 -3.64 -15.11 5.59
CA VAL A 48 -3.19 -13.78 5.14
C VAL A 48 -3.98 -13.35 3.91
N LEU A 49 -4.49 -12.12 3.93
CA LEU A 49 -5.11 -11.47 2.78
C LEU A 49 -4.18 -10.38 2.24
N ASP A 50 -3.82 -10.49 0.97
CA ASP A 50 -3.02 -9.49 0.24
C ASP A 50 -3.95 -8.69 -0.71
N LEU A 51 -4.24 -7.45 -0.34
CA LEU A 51 -5.11 -6.53 -1.08
C LEU A 51 -4.30 -5.73 -2.09
N GLY A 52 -4.69 -5.78 -3.36
CA GLY A 52 -3.89 -5.22 -4.44
C GLY A 52 -2.62 -6.02 -4.64
N CYS A 53 -2.73 -7.35 -4.69
CA CYS A 53 -1.57 -8.22 -4.64
C CYS A 53 -0.66 -8.11 -5.88
N GLY A 54 -1.11 -7.42 -6.93
CA GLY A 54 -0.41 -7.26 -8.20
C GLY A 54 0.03 -8.60 -8.78
N HIS A 55 1.32 -8.70 -9.11
CA HIS A 55 1.92 -9.95 -9.62
C HIS A 55 2.23 -10.98 -8.51
N GLY A 56 1.63 -10.83 -7.33
CA GLY A 56 1.60 -11.84 -6.26
C GLY A 56 2.87 -11.96 -5.43
N TRP A 57 3.81 -11.02 -5.52
CA TRP A 57 5.12 -11.16 -4.89
C TRP A 57 5.06 -11.25 -3.36
N LEU A 58 4.35 -10.32 -2.71
CA LEU A 58 4.22 -10.32 -1.26
C LEU A 58 3.41 -11.54 -0.78
N ALA A 59 2.35 -11.89 -1.51
CA ALA A 59 1.61 -13.13 -1.29
C ALA A 59 2.50 -14.38 -1.38
N GLY A 60 3.41 -14.45 -2.35
CA GLY A 60 4.40 -15.50 -2.49
C GLY A 60 5.36 -15.56 -1.30
N ILE A 61 5.87 -14.41 -0.83
CA ILE A 61 6.71 -14.34 0.38
C ILE A 61 5.99 -14.94 1.58
N TYR A 62 4.76 -14.51 1.87
CA TYR A 62 4.04 -15.04 3.03
C TYR A 62 3.65 -16.51 2.87
N SER A 63 3.33 -16.95 1.65
CA SER A 63 3.08 -18.37 1.37
C SER A 63 4.31 -19.24 1.63
N THR A 64 5.50 -18.82 1.17
CA THR A 64 6.76 -19.53 1.46
C THR A 64 7.11 -19.54 2.95
N ARG A 65 6.63 -18.55 3.72
CA ARG A 65 6.71 -18.52 5.19
C ARG A 65 5.62 -19.33 5.89
N GLY A 66 4.85 -20.14 5.16
CA GLY A 66 3.88 -21.08 5.71
C GLY A 66 2.48 -20.52 5.95
N ALA A 67 2.17 -19.32 5.45
CA ALA A 67 0.83 -18.76 5.53
C ALA A 67 -0.12 -19.38 4.48
N VAL A 68 -1.41 -19.39 4.81
CA VAL A 68 -2.51 -19.64 3.87
C VAL A 68 -2.93 -18.30 3.27
N VAL A 69 -2.43 -18.00 2.07
CA VAL A 69 -2.56 -16.68 1.46
C VAL A 69 -3.69 -16.64 0.42
N VAL A 70 -4.48 -15.57 0.47
CA VAL A 70 -5.39 -15.15 -0.61
C VAL A 70 -4.95 -13.78 -1.10
N GLY A 71 -4.64 -13.66 -2.38
CA GLY A 71 -4.38 -12.38 -3.04
C GLY A 71 -5.61 -11.91 -3.81
N VAL A 72 -5.91 -10.61 -3.77
CA VAL A 72 -7.00 -9.99 -4.54
C VAL A 72 -6.45 -8.80 -5.30
N ASP A 73 -6.70 -8.75 -6.61
CA ASP A 73 -6.30 -7.61 -7.45
C ASP A 73 -7.35 -7.33 -8.53
N GLY A 74 -7.40 -6.08 -9.00
CA GLY A 74 -8.31 -5.66 -10.06
C GLY A 74 -7.74 -5.80 -11.47
N SER A 75 -6.42 -5.96 -11.61
CA SER A 75 -5.76 -6.19 -12.90
C SER A 75 -5.70 -7.68 -13.23
N GLN A 76 -6.39 -8.10 -14.29
CA GLN A 76 -6.35 -9.50 -14.71
C GLN A 76 -4.97 -9.88 -15.27
N GLU A 77 -4.26 -8.93 -15.89
CA GLU A 77 -2.92 -9.17 -16.43
C GLU A 77 -1.89 -9.40 -15.32
N LEU A 78 -1.92 -8.62 -14.24
CA LEU A 78 -1.08 -8.87 -13.07
C LEU A 78 -1.39 -10.22 -12.40
N LEU A 79 -2.67 -10.59 -12.30
CA LEU A 79 -3.06 -11.89 -11.74
C LEU A 79 -2.63 -13.07 -12.61
N ASN A 80 -2.54 -12.92 -13.93
CA ASN A 80 -2.00 -13.96 -14.80
C ASN A 80 -0.54 -14.25 -14.45
N VAL A 81 0.27 -13.20 -14.22
CA VAL A 81 1.65 -13.32 -13.76
C VAL A 81 1.71 -13.90 -12.34
N ALA A 82 0.85 -13.45 -11.43
CA ALA A 82 0.79 -13.94 -10.06
C ALA A 82 0.55 -15.45 -9.99
N ARG A 83 -0.43 -15.96 -10.73
CA ARG A 83 -0.76 -17.39 -10.80
C ARG A 83 0.35 -18.21 -11.44
N ALA A 84 1.06 -17.66 -12.42
CA ALA A 84 2.20 -18.33 -13.05
C ALA A 84 3.39 -18.44 -12.09
N ASN A 85 3.69 -17.39 -11.33
CA ASN A 85 4.84 -17.33 -10.41
C ASN A 85 4.58 -18.06 -9.09
N HIS A 86 3.32 -18.07 -8.62
CA HIS A 86 2.94 -18.59 -7.30
C HIS A 86 1.74 -19.54 -7.40
N PRO A 87 1.87 -20.70 -8.09
CA PRO A 87 0.74 -21.61 -8.35
C PRO A 87 0.11 -22.24 -7.09
N GLY A 88 0.77 -22.14 -5.94
CA GLY A 88 0.24 -22.59 -4.64
C GLY A 88 -0.59 -21.56 -3.89
N VAL A 89 -0.72 -20.34 -4.41
CA VAL A 89 -1.47 -19.24 -3.79
C VAL A 89 -2.81 -19.05 -4.49
N VAL A 90 -3.86 -18.75 -3.72
CA VAL A 90 -5.18 -18.43 -4.27
C VAL A 90 -5.21 -16.96 -4.66
N PHE A 91 -5.59 -16.68 -5.91
CA PHE A 91 -5.70 -15.32 -6.45
C PHE A 91 -7.09 -15.07 -7.04
N GLU A 92 -7.77 -14.05 -6.52
CA GLU A 92 -9.11 -13.65 -6.93
C GLU A 92 -9.08 -12.32 -7.69
N HIS A 93 -9.82 -12.27 -8.81
CA HIS A 93 -9.98 -11.05 -9.59
C HIS A 93 -11.17 -10.26 -9.07
N ALA A 94 -10.93 -9.05 -8.57
CA ALA A 94 -12.01 -8.16 -8.12
C ALA A 94 -11.57 -6.69 -8.12
N ASP A 95 -12.49 -5.81 -8.53
CA ASP A 95 -12.35 -4.38 -8.30
C ASP A 95 -12.58 -4.04 -6.82
N LEU A 96 -11.51 -3.67 -6.13
CA LEU A 96 -11.55 -3.33 -4.70
C LEU A 96 -12.41 -2.10 -4.39
N ALA A 97 -12.72 -1.24 -5.37
CA ALA A 97 -13.70 -0.16 -5.18
C ALA A 97 -15.12 -0.71 -4.92
N GLY A 98 -15.42 -1.90 -5.45
CA GLY A 98 -16.63 -2.67 -5.16
C GLY A 98 -16.56 -3.49 -3.87
N GLY A 99 -15.43 -3.50 -3.18
CA GLY A 99 -15.16 -4.35 -2.01
C GLY A 99 -14.61 -5.72 -2.40
N LEU A 100 -14.63 -6.66 -1.45
CA LEU A 100 -14.15 -8.03 -1.66
C LEU A 100 -15.26 -8.95 -2.18
N PRO A 101 -14.95 -9.90 -3.09
CA PRO A 101 -15.91 -10.89 -3.55
C PRO A 101 -16.36 -11.78 -2.39
N GLU A 102 -17.57 -12.32 -2.45
CA GLU A 102 -18.18 -13.06 -1.33
C GLU A 102 -17.34 -14.26 -0.88
N VAL A 103 -16.71 -14.95 -1.84
CA VAL A 103 -15.80 -16.08 -1.57
C VAL A 103 -14.63 -15.69 -0.67
N VAL A 104 -14.17 -14.43 -0.73
CA VAL A 104 -13.11 -13.90 0.14
C VAL A 104 -13.73 -13.29 1.40
N SER A 105 -14.77 -12.47 1.26
CA SER A 105 -15.33 -11.68 2.37
C SER A 105 -16.08 -12.50 3.43
N SER A 106 -16.43 -13.75 3.11
CA SER A 106 -17.00 -14.74 4.03
C SER A 106 -15.94 -15.49 4.85
N GLN A 107 -14.66 -15.35 4.52
CA GLN A 107 -13.55 -15.91 5.27
C GLN A 107 -13.04 -14.94 6.35
N VAL A 108 -12.29 -15.46 7.32
CA VAL A 108 -11.66 -14.66 8.38
C VAL A 108 -10.14 -14.72 8.22
N PHE A 109 -9.46 -13.59 8.32
CA PHE A 109 -8.01 -13.44 8.11
C PHE A 109 -7.34 -12.88 9.35
N ASP A 110 -6.28 -13.54 9.78
CA ASP A 110 -5.46 -13.13 10.92
C ASP A 110 -4.60 -11.91 10.56
N ARG A 111 -4.20 -11.81 9.29
CA ARG A 111 -3.40 -10.71 8.76
C ARG A 111 -3.99 -10.22 7.45
N VAL A 112 -4.06 -8.91 7.31
CA VAL A 112 -4.41 -8.25 6.05
C VAL A 112 -3.33 -7.25 5.73
N VAL A 113 -2.86 -7.24 4.49
CA VAL A 113 -1.90 -6.26 4.00
C VAL A 113 -2.46 -5.58 2.75
N ALA A 114 -2.35 -4.26 2.72
CA ALA A 114 -2.66 -3.42 1.57
C ALA A 114 -1.40 -2.60 1.26
N HIS A 115 -0.45 -3.22 0.58
CA HIS A 115 0.85 -2.63 0.30
C HIS A 115 0.77 -1.80 -0.98
N MET A 116 0.78 -0.47 -0.86
CA MET A 116 0.84 0.45 -2.00
C MET A 116 -0.33 0.30 -2.99
N VAL A 117 -1.56 0.06 -2.49
CA VAL A 117 -2.78 -0.04 -3.33
C VAL A 117 -3.87 0.99 -3.00
N VAL A 118 -4.04 1.42 -1.75
CA VAL A 118 -5.24 2.19 -1.33
C VAL A 118 -5.34 3.59 -1.93
N MET A 119 -4.22 4.11 -2.45
CA MET A 119 -4.16 5.35 -3.22
C MET A 119 -4.63 5.18 -4.66
N ASP A 120 -4.66 3.97 -5.21
CA ASP A 120 -5.09 3.70 -6.60
C ASP A 120 -6.57 3.37 -6.71
N ILE A 121 -7.27 3.21 -5.59
CA ILE A 121 -8.69 2.87 -5.55
C ILE A 121 -9.53 4.14 -5.41
N PRO A 122 -10.50 4.43 -6.30
CA PRO A 122 -11.31 5.66 -6.29
C PRO A 122 -12.25 5.81 -5.08
N ASP A 123 -12.77 4.70 -4.56
CA ASP A 123 -13.66 4.67 -3.41
C ASP A 123 -13.30 3.47 -2.51
N LEU A 124 -13.17 3.70 -1.20
CA LEU A 124 -12.80 2.69 -0.22
C LEU A 124 -13.97 2.26 0.68
N VAL A 125 -15.18 2.79 0.49
CA VAL A 125 -16.35 2.53 1.35
C VAL A 125 -16.70 1.04 1.37
N SER A 126 -16.83 0.42 0.19
CA SER A 126 -17.17 -1.00 0.08
C SER A 126 -16.05 -1.89 0.63
N LEU A 127 -14.79 -1.50 0.44
CA LEU A 127 -13.65 -2.21 0.99
C LEU A 127 -13.64 -2.16 2.53
N ALA A 128 -13.95 -1.02 3.15
CA ALA A 128 -14.11 -0.94 4.61
C ALA A 128 -15.18 -1.91 5.13
N ALA A 129 -16.31 -2.00 4.42
CA ALA A 129 -17.38 -2.92 4.79
C ALA A 129 -16.94 -4.39 4.70
N SER A 130 -16.13 -4.75 3.69
CA SER A 130 -15.54 -6.09 3.57
C SER A 130 -14.51 -6.37 4.67
N LEU A 131 -13.59 -5.44 4.95
CA LEU A 131 -12.59 -5.55 6.02
C LEU A 131 -13.25 -5.80 7.39
N ARG A 132 -14.33 -5.09 7.69
CA ARG A 132 -15.10 -5.28 8.93
C ARG A 132 -15.62 -6.71 9.12
N ARG A 133 -15.88 -7.43 8.03
CA ARG A 133 -16.40 -8.82 8.07
C ARG A 133 -15.27 -9.85 8.12
N CYS A 134 -14.17 -9.60 7.42
CA CYS A 134 -13.16 -10.62 7.17
C CYS A 134 -11.89 -10.52 8.03
N VAL A 135 -11.73 -9.49 8.87
CA VAL A 135 -10.60 -9.40 9.81
C VAL A 135 -10.91 -10.16 11.10
N ALA A 136 -9.99 -11.04 11.53
CA ALA A 136 -10.09 -11.77 12.80
C ALA A 136 -10.16 -10.81 14.01
N ALA A 137 -10.71 -11.25 15.14
CA ALA A 137 -10.86 -10.41 16.32
C ALA A 137 -9.53 -9.94 16.93
N ASP A 138 -8.48 -10.74 16.75
CA ASP A 138 -7.07 -10.46 17.10
C ASP A 138 -6.21 -10.19 15.85
N GLY A 139 -6.87 -9.91 14.71
CA GLY A 139 -6.22 -9.67 13.45
C GLY A 139 -5.56 -8.29 13.36
N VAL A 140 -4.64 -8.16 12.41
CA VAL A 140 -3.96 -6.90 12.11
C VAL A 140 -4.10 -6.57 10.63
N VAL A 141 -4.40 -5.32 10.33
CA VAL A 141 -4.42 -4.73 8.98
C VAL A 141 -3.25 -3.78 8.85
N VAL A 142 -2.36 -4.02 7.90
CA VAL A 142 -1.24 -3.13 7.58
C VAL A 142 -1.49 -2.48 6.23
N VAL A 143 -1.45 -1.15 6.20
CA VAL A 143 -1.64 -0.35 4.99
C VAL A 143 -0.40 0.50 4.78
N THR A 144 0.18 0.47 3.60
CA THR A 144 1.30 1.37 3.24
C THR A 144 0.94 2.19 2.02
N LEU A 145 1.34 3.45 2.03
CA LEU A 145 0.97 4.40 0.98
C LEU A 145 1.98 5.56 0.89
N PRO A 146 1.97 6.30 -0.23
CA PRO A 146 2.61 7.60 -0.27
C PRO A 146 2.09 8.52 0.84
N HIS A 147 2.99 9.29 1.46
CA HIS A 147 2.62 10.17 2.57
C HIS A 147 1.70 11.30 2.06
N PRO A 148 0.45 11.44 2.56
CA PRO A 148 -0.50 12.43 2.06
C PRO A 148 0.00 13.88 2.08
N SER A 149 0.84 14.23 3.05
CA SER A 149 1.37 15.61 3.16
C SER A 149 2.56 15.91 2.25
N PHE A 150 3.30 14.90 1.78
CA PHE A 150 4.65 15.11 1.26
C PHE A 150 4.90 14.47 -0.10
N PHE A 151 4.17 13.42 -0.46
CA PHE A 151 4.26 12.83 -1.79
C PHE A 151 3.85 13.85 -2.86
N MET A 152 4.59 13.86 -3.98
CA MET A 152 4.45 14.83 -5.08
C MET A 152 4.58 16.32 -4.71
N GLN A 153 4.93 16.65 -3.45
CA GLN A 153 5.20 18.03 -3.04
C GLN A 153 6.65 18.41 -3.35
N SER A 154 6.81 19.53 -4.05
CA SER A 154 8.11 19.94 -4.58
C SER A 154 9.07 20.40 -3.48
N PRO A 155 10.34 19.94 -3.50
CA PRO A 155 11.40 20.55 -2.73
C PRO A 155 11.70 21.95 -3.28
N VAL A 156 11.91 22.92 -2.39
CA VAL A 156 12.28 24.30 -2.74
C VAL A 156 13.41 24.72 -1.80
N GLN A 157 14.39 25.44 -2.34
CA GLN A 157 15.41 26.10 -1.55
C GLN A 157 15.08 27.58 -1.46
N ASP A 158 15.09 28.14 -0.26
CA ASP A 158 15.01 29.58 -0.06
C ASP A 158 16.31 30.23 -0.56
N PRO A 159 16.26 31.12 -1.57
CA PRO A 159 17.46 31.76 -2.12
C PRO A 159 18.21 32.65 -1.11
N SER A 160 17.55 33.11 -0.05
CA SER A 160 18.12 34.04 0.93
C SER A 160 18.82 33.35 2.08
N SER A 161 18.22 32.29 2.63
CA SER A 161 18.77 31.52 3.75
C SER A 161 19.54 30.27 3.31
N GLY A 162 19.29 29.77 2.10
CA GLY A 162 19.80 28.49 1.63
C GLY A 162 19.05 27.27 2.20
N GLU A 163 18.04 27.48 3.05
CA GLU A 163 17.26 26.42 3.68
C GLU A 163 16.36 25.70 2.68
N TRP A 164 16.22 24.38 2.86
CA TRP A 164 15.33 23.56 2.06
C TRP A 164 13.98 23.35 2.77
N TYR A 165 12.89 23.33 2.01
CA TYR A 165 11.55 23.04 2.50
C TYR A 165 10.69 22.38 1.42
N ARG A 166 9.56 21.77 1.82
CA ARG A 166 8.55 21.26 0.88
C ARG A 166 7.38 22.21 0.83
N ARG A 167 7.00 22.62 -0.37
CA ARG A 167 5.79 23.42 -0.60
C ARG A 167 4.58 22.49 -0.65
N VAL A 168 3.88 22.35 0.47
CA VAL A 168 2.64 21.56 0.57
C VAL A 168 1.45 22.38 0.05
N LYS A 169 0.71 21.85 -0.92
CA LYS A 169 -0.51 22.46 -1.48
C LYS A 169 -1.65 21.46 -1.53
N GLY A 170 -2.88 21.96 -1.44
CA GLY A 170 -4.08 21.14 -1.67
C GLY A 170 -4.28 20.00 -0.66
N TYR A 171 -3.58 20.00 0.48
CA TYR A 171 -3.56 18.85 1.40
C TYR A 171 -4.95 18.35 1.83
N LEU A 172 -5.86 19.28 2.14
CA LEU A 172 -7.22 18.96 2.56
C LEU A 172 -8.18 18.65 1.39
N LEU A 173 -7.73 18.83 0.14
CA LEU A 173 -8.52 18.53 -1.04
C LEU A 173 -8.44 17.03 -1.35
N HIS A 174 -9.51 16.51 -1.92
CA HIS A 174 -9.50 15.20 -2.57
C HIS A 174 -9.16 15.44 -4.04
N GLU A 175 -7.97 15.01 -4.46
CA GLU A 175 -7.45 15.28 -5.80
C GLU A 175 -7.12 13.97 -6.51
N GLU A 176 -7.13 14.03 -7.84
CA GLU A 176 -6.67 12.94 -8.69
C GLU A 176 -5.36 13.37 -9.34
N TRP A 177 -4.33 12.55 -9.17
CA TRP A 177 -3.00 12.80 -9.72
C TRP A 177 -2.66 11.71 -10.73
N TRP A 178 -2.17 12.13 -11.90
CA TRP A 178 -1.57 11.20 -12.85
C TRP A 178 -0.11 10.98 -12.48
N VAL A 179 0.25 9.73 -12.18
CA VAL A 179 1.59 9.32 -11.85
C VAL A 179 2.19 8.60 -13.04
N THR A 180 3.36 9.02 -13.49
CA THR A 180 3.96 8.55 -14.76
C THR A 180 4.76 7.25 -14.63
N SER A 181 4.99 6.73 -13.42
CA SER A 181 5.70 5.46 -13.24
C SER A 181 4.99 4.31 -13.96
N PHE A 182 5.79 3.37 -14.46
CA PHE A 182 5.38 2.18 -15.21
C PHE A 182 4.63 2.43 -16.52
N GLY A 183 4.42 3.70 -16.92
CA GLY A 183 3.67 4.05 -18.13
C GLY A 183 2.39 4.85 -17.86
N GLY A 184 2.04 5.05 -16.59
CA GLY A 184 0.94 5.93 -16.21
C GLY A 184 -0.20 5.23 -15.48
N HIS A 185 -0.50 5.70 -14.26
CA HIS A 185 -1.64 5.28 -13.45
C HIS A 185 -2.15 6.47 -12.62
N ARG A 186 -3.32 6.32 -12.01
CA ARG A 186 -3.97 7.37 -11.25
C ARG A 186 -3.84 7.12 -9.75
N HIS A 187 -3.40 8.14 -9.03
CA HIS A 187 -3.48 8.20 -7.57
C HIS A 187 -4.61 9.12 -7.15
N TYR A 188 -5.32 8.75 -6.09
CA TYR A 188 -6.32 9.54 -5.40
C TYR A 188 -5.71 10.09 -4.12
N HIS A 189 -5.34 11.37 -4.14
CA HIS A 189 -4.87 12.09 -2.96
C HIS A 189 -6.03 12.35 -2.01
N ARG A 190 -5.84 11.99 -0.75
CA ARG A 190 -6.78 12.22 0.35
C ARG A 190 -5.97 12.55 1.61
N PRO A 191 -6.44 13.45 2.50
CA PRO A 191 -5.71 13.79 3.72
C PRO A 191 -5.55 12.57 4.64
N LEU A 192 -4.59 12.59 5.55
CA LEU A 192 -4.35 11.49 6.50
C LEU A 192 -5.61 11.13 7.31
N GLU A 193 -6.40 12.16 7.67
CA GLU A 193 -7.69 11.99 8.35
C GLU A 193 -8.63 11.02 7.61
N PHE A 194 -8.64 11.04 6.26
CA PHE A 194 -9.47 10.15 5.47
C PHE A 194 -9.12 8.68 5.72
N TYR A 195 -7.84 8.32 5.68
CA TYR A 195 -7.40 6.94 5.86
C TYR A 195 -7.65 6.45 7.29
N VAL A 196 -7.44 7.31 8.29
CA VAL A 196 -7.77 6.98 9.70
C VAL A 196 -9.27 6.76 9.87
N LYS A 197 -10.11 7.62 9.30
CA LYS A 197 -11.58 7.48 9.33
C LYS A 197 -12.08 6.27 8.54
N TRP A 198 -11.42 5.94 7.43
CA TRP A 198 -11.72 4.75 6.65
C TRP A 198 -11.43 3.45 7.43
N LEU A 199 -10.29 3.36 8.12
CA LEU A 199 -10.02 2.23 9.01
C LEU A 199 -11.02 2.18 10.17
N ALA A 200 -11.35 3.33 10.76
CA ALA A 200 -12.35 3.43 11.82
C ALA A 200 -13.74 2.98 11.36
N SER A 201 -14.17 3.29 10.13
CA SER A 201 -15.46 2.85 9.59
C SER A 201 -15.49 1.34 9.34
N ALA A 202 -14.34 0.72 9.07
CA ALA A 202 -14.16 -0.74 9.07
C ALA A 202 -14.20 -1.36 10.49
N GLY A 203 -14.31 -0.56 11.55
CA GLY A 203 -14.26 -1.02 12.93
C GLY A 203 -12.84 -1.30 13.44
N LEU A 204 -11.82 -0.69 12.82
CA LEU A 204 -10.41 -0.85 13.17
C LEU A 204 -9.88 0.43 13.83
N ALA A 205 -9.04 0.31 14.85
CA ALA A 205 -8.25 1.40 15.40
C ALA A 205 -6.84 1.38 14.84
N VAL A 206 -6.30 2.53 14.45
CA VAL A 206 -4.86 2.66 14.18
C VAL A 206 -4.10 2.46 15.48
N ILE A 207 -3.19 1.50 15.50
CA ILE A 207 -2.38 1.13 16.67
C ILE A 207 -0.92 1.53 16.52
N ASP A 208 -0.46 1.80 15.30
CA ASP A 208 0.91 2.23 15.02
C ASP A 208 1.00 2.96 13.67
N ILE A 209 1.98 3.83 13.55
CA ILE A 209 2.31 4.61 12.35
C ILE A 209 3.81 4.52 12.11
N TYR A 210 4.19 4.37 10.85
CA TYR A 210 5.60 4.31 10.46
C TYR A 210 5.89 5.19 9.25
N GLU A 211 6.90 6.04 9.37
CA GLU A 211 7.30 7.00 8.34
C GLU A 211 8.74 6.68 7.91
N PRO A 212 8.95 5.75 6.96
CA PRO A 212 10.29 5.31 6.62
C PRO A 212 11.09 6.43 5.94
N PRO A 213 12.36 6.63 6.34
CA PRO A 213 13.25 7.55 5.64
C PRO A 213 13.42 7.12 4.18
N VAL A 214 13.86 8.05 3.33
CA VAL A 214 14.17 7.72 1.94
C VAL A 214 15.62 7.24 1.88
N PRO A 215 15.89 5.98 1.51
CA PRO A 215 17.25 5.50 1.36
C PRO A 215 17.91 6.22 0.17
N LEU A 216 19.07 6.81 0.41
CA LEU A 216 19.89 7.41 -0.65
C LEU A 216 20.96 6.40 -1.08
N ALA A 217 21.19 6.30 -2.39
CA ALA A 217 22.14 5.33 -2.96
C ALA A 217 23.60 5.59 -2.56
N LYS A 218 23.92 6.82 -2.13
CA LYS A 218 25.26 7.22 -1.70
C LYS A 218 25.40 7.18 -0.17
N PRO A 219 26.60 6.87 0.35
CA PRO A 219 26.84 6.78 1.79
C PRO A 219 26.72 8.15 2.47
N ARG A 220 26.39 8.13 3.77
CA ARG A 220 26.00 9.33 4.54
C ARG A 220 27.08 10.39 4.67
N ASP A 221 28.34 10.00 4.57
CA ASP A 221 29.51 10.88 4.52
C ASP A 221 29.61 11.68 3.21
N ALA A 222 29.03 11.17 2.12
CA ALA A 222 28.95 11.84 0.81
C ALA A 222 27.69 12.71 0.62
N TRP A 223 26.92 12.94 1.69
CA TRP A 223 25.68 13.71 1.63
C TRP A 223 25.92 15.20 1.71
N ASP A 224 25.28 15.93 0.79
CA ASP A 224 25.16 17.38 0.83
C ASP A 224 23.99 17.82 1.72
N ASP A 225 23.78 19.14 1.86
CA ASP A 225 22.72 19.68 2.69
C ASP A 225 21.32 19.31 2.21
N ARG A 226 21.15 19.15 0.89
CA ARG A 226 19.87 18.75 0.30
C ARG A 226 19.56 17.29 0.64
N ASP A 227 20.54 16.40 0.60
CA ASP A 227 20.36 14.99 0.97
C ASP A 227 19.97 14.84 2.44
N ARG A 228 20.69 15.55 3.31
CA ARG A 228 20.42 15.56 4.77
C ARG A 228 19.02 16.07 5.06
N TRP A 229 18.59 17.12 4.37
CA TRP A 229 17.22 17.61 4.47
C TRP A 229 16.20 16.65 3.85
N PHE A 230 16.52 16.02 2.72
CA PHE A 230 15.58 15.16 2.02
C PHE A 230 15.25 13.90 2.81
N GLU A 231 16.21 13.38 3.60
CA GLU A 231 16.01 12.25 4.52
C GLU A 231 14.99 12.58 5.62
N THR A 232 14.90 13.83 6.08
CA THR A 232 14.09 14.20 7.27
C THR A 232 12.61 14.40 6.98
N ILE A 233 12.19 14.40 5.71
CA ILE A 233 10.78 14.55 5.33
C ILE A 233 10.29 13.29 4.62
N PRO A 234 9.48 12.45 5.29
CA PRO A 234 9.06 11.17 4.75
C PRO A 234 8.14 11.38 3.54
N THR A 235 8.29 10.56 2.51
CA THR A 235 7.40 10.56 1.34
C THR A 235 6.43 9.39 1.32
N MET A 236 6.51 8.54 2.33
CA MET A 236 5.74 7.31 2.50
C MET A 236 5.29 7.19 3.96
N ILE A 237 4.17 6.52 4.19
CA ILE A 237 3.63 6.24 5.52
C ILE A 237 3.03 4.84 5.56
N GLY A 238 3.17 4.17 6.70
CA GLY A 238 2.54 2.91 7.03
C GLY A 238 1.59 3.11 8.21
N LEU A 239 0.44 2.46 8.15
CA LEU A 239 -0.55 2.43 9.22
C LEU A 239 -0.80 0.97 9.58
N ALA A 240 -0.71 0.64 10.85
CA ALA A 240 -1.17 -0.64 11.36
C ALA A 240 -2.46 -0.42 12.15
N ALA A 241 -3.44 -1.29 11.95
CA ALA A 241 -4.73 -1.19 12.60
C ALA A 241 -5.23 -2.55 13.09
N ALA A 242 -5.94 -2.55 14.21
CA ALA A 242 -6.53 -3.75 14.81
C ALA A 242 -8.01 -3.52 15.12
N PRO A 243 -8.84 -4.58 15.21
CA PRO A 243 -10.24 -4.46 15.59
C PRO A 243 -10.44 -3.68 16.89
N LEU A 244 -11.39 -2.75 16.88
CA LEU A 244 -11.91 -2.16 18.09
C LEU A 244 -12.57 -3.28 18.91
N SER A 245 -12.15 -3.45 20.17
CA SER A 245 -12.85 -4.34 21.10
C SER A 245 -14.33 -3.96 21.10
N ARG A 246 -15.19 -4.91 20.76
CA ARG A 246 -16.64 -4.70 20.82
C ARG A 246 -16.98 -4.45 22.30
N ARG A 247 -17.24 -3.19 22.65
CA ARG A 247 -17.89 -2.85 23.92
C ARG A 247 -19.33 -3.36 23.91
#